data_AF-A0A8T3QA37-F1
#
_entry.id   AF-A0A8T3QA37-F1
#
_cell.length_a   1.000
_cell.length_b   1.000
_cell.length_c   1.000
_cell.angle_alpha   90.00
_cell.angle_beta   90.00
_cell.angle_gamma   90.00
#
_symmetry.space_group_name_H-M   'P 1'
#
loop_
_entity.id
_entity.type
_entity.pdbx_description
1 polymer ?
#
loop_
_entity_poly.entity_id
_entity_poly.type
_entity_poly.pdbx_seq_one_letter_code
_entity_poly.pdbx_strand_id
1 'polypeptide(L)'
;MELAILLPLAAFVALAAGFAIVLRRAGQVVARRRELDGFRTAVRELTQRIDISLTGATDRIDAVRRQQVGAAMAMPTIQAATDAIGRYREGARALDGPAAAAEIRDDLIAELERIERALAMVEHGATILAQERGRGPEVEAQTAIKRGYLNLVHAREAIHGHAARAQLLPALPAVPAVPAVAPVRSADPPPVLPPVALSGPPSVPLPGPPAQSPYRPPNQAVTMPDPPATDHTM
;
A
#
# COMPACT_ATOMS: atom_id res chain seq x y z
N MET A 1 51.45 48.90 -18.13
CA MET A 1 51.71 47.47 -18.37
C MET A 1 51.02 46.57 -17.35
N GLU A 2 50.86 46.97 -16.09
CA GLU A 2 50.14 46.16 -15.08
C GLU A 2 48.67 45.86 -15.42
N LEU A 3 47.91 46.85 -15.91
CA LEU A 3 46.50 46.68 -16.31
C LEU A 3 46.30 45.68 -17.45
N ALA A 4 47.28 45.55 -18.36
CA ALA A 4 47.24 44.62 -19.48
C ALA A 4 47.41 43.15 -19.06
N ILE A 5 47.96 42.91 -17.86
CA ILE A 5 48.14 41.57 -17.27
C ILE A 5 47.01 41.25 -16.29
N LEU A 6 46.54 42.25 -15.53
CA LEU A 6 45.44 42.09 -14.58
C LEU A 6 44.11 41.75 -15.26
N LEU A 7 43.82 42.34 -16.42
CA LEU A 7 42.57 42.08 -17.16
C LEU A 7 42.45 40.61 -17.62
N PRO A 8 43.42 40.01 -18.33
CA PRO A 8 43.33 38.59 -18.71
C PRO A 8 43.37 37.66 -17.50
N LEU A 9 44.09 38.00 -16.43
CA LEU A 9 44.08 37.23 -15.20
C LEU A 9 42.70 37.24 -14.53
N ALA A 10 42.06 38.41 -14.43
CA ALA A 10 40.70 38.54 -13.90
C ALA A 10 39.68 37.78 -14.76
N ALA A 11 39.80 37.85 -16.08
CA ALA A 11 38.96 37.08 -17.00
C ALA A 11 39.14 35.56 -16.83
N PHE A 12 40.38 35.09 -16.64
CA PHE A 12 40.68 33.69 -16.37
C PHE A 12 40.06 33.22 -15.04
N VAL A 13 40.20 34.01 -13.97
CA VAL A 13 39.59 33.69 -12.67
C VAL A 13 38.06 33.65 -12.77
N ALA A 14 37.45 34.61 -13.48
CA ALA A 14 36.00 34.61 -13.71
C ALA A 14 35.53 33.37 -14.49
N LEU A 15 36.27 32.96 -15.53
CA LEU A 15 36.00 31.74 -16.28
C LEU A 15 36.16 30.48 -15.42
N ALA A 16 37.24 30.39 -14.64
CA ALA A 16 37.46 29.27 -13.73
C ALA A 16 36.36 29.16 -12.67
N ALA A 17 35.92 30.29 -12.09
CA ALA A 17 34.82 30.33 -11.14
C ALA A 17 33.49 29.92 -11.80
N GLY A 18 33.19 30.43 -13.01
CA GLY A 18 32.02 30.04 -13.78
C GLY A 18 32.00 28.54 -14.08
N PHE A 19 33.13 28.00 -14.52
CA PHE A 19 33.31 26.57 -14.77
C PHE A 19 33.09 25.74 -13.50
N ALA A 20 33.67 26.14 -12.37
CA ALA A 20 33.48 25.46 -11.09
C ALA A 20 32.01 25.45 -10.63
N ILE A 21 31.25 26.53 -10.88
CA ILE A 21 29.81 26.59 -10.59
C ILE A 21 29.03 25.60 -11.47
N VAL A 22 29.33 25.54 -12.77
CA VAL A 22 28.71 24.60 -13.69
C VAL A 22 28.99 23.15 -13.28
N LEU A 23 30.24 22.83 -12.91
CA LEU A 23 30.61 21.50 -12.43
C LEU A 23 29.87 21.12 -11.13
N ARG A 24 29.76 22.05 -10.18
CA ARG A 24 28.99 21.83 -8.96
C ARG A 24 27.52 21.54 -9.25
N ARG A 25 26.90 22.32 -10.14
CA ARG A 25 25.50 22.10 -10.56
C ARG A 25 25.33 20.77 -11.27
N ALA A 26 26.22 20.43 -12.20
CA ALA A 26 26.19 19.16 -12.90
C ALA A 26 26.33 17.98 -11.92
N GLY A 27 27.24 18.08 -10.95
CA GLY A 27 27.40 17.09 -9.89
C GLY A 27 26.14 16.90 -9.04
N GLN A 28 25.47 17.98 -8.66
CA GLN A 28 24.21 17.91 -7.89
C GLN A 28 23.08 17.21 -8.68
N VAL A 29 22.94 17.51 -9.98
CA VAL A 29 21.94 16.86 -10.85
C VAL A 29 22.22 15.37 -10.97
N VAL A 30 23.48 14.97 -11.12
CA VAL A 30 23.87 13.55 -11.21
C VAL A 30 23.62 12.84 -9.88
N ALA A 31 23.98 13.45 -8.75
CA ALA A 31 23.74 12.87 -7.42
C ALA A 31 22.25 12.63 -7.18
N ARG A 32 21.39 13.59 -7.56
CA ARG A 32 19.94 13.47 -7.39
C ARG A 32 19.32 12.37 -8.25
N ARG A 33 19.81 12.21 -9.48
CA ARG A 33 19.38 11.10 -10.35
C ARG A 33 19.78 9.75 -9.75
N ARG A 34 21.02 9.62 -9.28
CA ARG A 34 21.52 8.40 -8.61
C ARG A 34 20.70 8.04 -7.37
N GLU A 35 20.34 9.03 -6.56
CA GLU A 35 19.49 8.85 -5.39
C GLU A 35 18.10 8.31 -5.79
N LEU A 36 17.47 8.90 -6.80
CA LEU A 36 16.17 8.45 -7.31
C LEU A 36 16.24 7.04 -7.92
N ASP A 37 17.27 6.75 -8.71
CA ASP A 37 17.46 5.43 -9.31
C ASP A 37 17.77 4.35 -8.26
N GLY A 38 18.52 4.71 -7.21
CA GLY A 38 18.75 3.88 -6.04
C GLY A 38 17.44 3.54 -5.33
N PHE A 39 16.62 4.55 -5.03
CA PHE A 39 15.30 4.36 -4.42
C PHE A 39 14.40 3.45 -5.28
N ARG A 40 14.29 3.71 -6.59
CA ARG A 40 13.48 2.89 -7.51
C ARG A 40 13.92 1.43 -7.56
N THR A 41 15.22 1.19 -7.52
CA THR A 41 15.80 -0.16 -7.51
C THR A 41 15.47 -0.86 -6.19
N ALA A 42 15.69 -0.17 -5.07
CA ALA A 42 15.41 -0.70 -3.74
C ALA A 42 13.92 -1.04 -3.53
N VAL A 43 13.01 -0.17 -3.98
CA VAL A 43 11.55 -0.44 -3.94
C VAL A 43 11.18 -1.65 -4.79
N ARG A 44 11.76 -1.79 -5.99
CA ARG A 44 11.51 -2.93 -6.88
C ARG A 44 11.97 -4.23 -6.24
N GLU A 45 13.18 -4.25 -5.70
CA GLU A 45 13.74 -5.41 -5.03
C GLU A 45 12.93 -5.80 -3.79
N LEU A 46 12.56 -4.80 -2.97
CA LEU A 46 11.72 -5.01 -1.79
C LEU A 46 10.37 -5.63 -2.18
N THR A 47 9.70 -5.07 -3.19
CA THR A 47 8.42 -5.58 -3.70
C THR A 47 8.53 -7.02 -4.17
N GLN A 48 9.59 -7.34 -4.94
CA GLN A 48 9.83 -8.71 -5.41
C GLN A 48 10.05 -9.69 -4.25
N ARG A 49 10.77 -9.29 -3.20
CA ARG A 49 10.99 -10.15 -2.01
C ARG A 49 9.70 -10.36 -1.21
N ILE A 50 8.87 -9.32 -1.11
CA ILE A 50 7.53 -9.41 -0.50
C ILE A 50 6.68 -10.40 -1.29
N ASP A 51 6.63 -10.30 -2.62
CA ASP A 51 5.86 -11.21 -3.48
C ASP A 51 6.28 -12.66 -3.32
N ILE A 52 7.59 -12.92 -3.38
CA ILE A 52 8.12 -14.29 -3.23
C ILE A 52 7.70 -14.87 -1.89
N SER A 53 7.80 -14.08 -0.82
CA SER A 53 7.44 -14.55 0.53
C SER A 53 5.93 -14.74 0.70
N LEU A 54 5.11 -13.86 0.13
CA LEU A 54 3.66 -13.89 0.30
C LEU A 54 2.97 -14.88 -0.64
N THR A 55 3.56 -15.23 -1.78
CA THR A 55 2.94 -16.18 -2.72
C THR A 55 2.66 -17.52 -2.04
N GLY A 56 3.68 -18.12 -1.40
CA GLY A 56 3.52 -19.40 -0.71
C GLY A 56 2.53 -19.33 0.46
N ALA A 57 2.51 -18.22 1.20
CA ALA A 57 1.54 -18.02 2.27
C ALA A 57 0.11 -17.89 1.73
N THR A 58 -0.10 -17.09 0.68
CA THR A 58 -1.41 -16.84 0.08
C THR A 58 -2.02 -18.12 -0.46
N ASP A 59 -1.23 -18.94 -1.17
CA ASP A 59 -1.68 -20.23 -1.70
C ASP A 59 -2.07 -21.20 -0.58
N ARG A 60 -1.27 -21.24 0.48
CA ARG A 60 -1.52 -22.12 1.62
C ARG A 60 -2.76 -21.70 2.42
N ILE A 61 -2.94 -20.40 2.60
CA ILE A 61 -4.13 -19.83 3.26
C ILE A 61 -5.37 -20.08 2.40
N ASP A 62 -5.29 -19.95 1.08
CA ASP A 62 -6.42 -20.25 0.18
C ASP A 62 -6.80 -21.74 0.26
N ALA A 63 -5.82 -22.63 0.31
CA ALA A 63 -6.08 -24.06 0.47
C ALA A 63 -6.81 -24.38 1.79
N VAL A 64 -6.45 -23.73 2.91
CA VAL A 64 -7.18 -23.84 4.18
C VAL A 64 -8.58 -23.25 4.06
N ARG A 65 -8.71 -22.06 3.45
CA ARG A 65 -10.00 -21.39 3.22
C ARG A 65 -10.97 -22.26 2.41
N ARG A 66 -10.45 -23.02 1.44
CA ARG A 66 -11.21 -23.97 0.62
C ARG A 66 -11.35 -25.35 1.25
N GLN A 67 -10.91 -25.53 2.50
CA GLN A 67 -10.93 -26.80 3.23
C GLN A 67 -10.19 -27.95 2.52
N GLN A 68 -9.24 -27.62 1.65
CA GLN A 68 -8.42 -28.61 0.93
C GLN A 68 -7.25 -29.13 1.79
N VAL A 69 -6.86 -28.34 2.81
CA VAL A 69 -5.75 -28.62 3.71
C VAL A 69 -6.18 -28.25 5.13
N GLY A 70 -5.78 -29.06 6.12
CA GLY A 70 -6.01 -28.73 7.53
C GLY A 70 -5.21 -27.50 8.00
N ALA A 71 -5.83 -26.67 8.84
CA ALA A 71 -5.26 -25.39 9.30
C ALA A 71 -3.86 -25.52 9.95
N ALA A 72 -3.63 -26.58 10.72
CA ALA A 72 -2.34 -26.85 11.36
C ALA A 72 -1.17 -26.93 10.35
N MET A 73 -1.45 -27.40 9.12
CA MET A 73 -0.43 -27.56 8.08
C MET A 73 -0.10 -26.25 7.36
N ALA A 74 -0.82 -25.17 7.61
CA ALA A 74 -0.53 -23.83 7.08
C ALA A 74 0.27 -22.97 8.05
N MET A 75 0.27 -23.30 9.35
CA MET A 75 0.82 -22.44 10.37
C MET A 75 2.31 -22.11 10.23
N PRO A 76 3.20 -23.08 9.96
CA PRO A 76 4.62 -22.76 9.77
C PRO A 76 4.86 -21.75 8.65
N THR A 77 4.07 -21.84 7.56
CA THR A 77 4.16 -20.90 6.43
C THR A 77 3.66 -19.51 6.81
N ILE A 78 2.56 -19.41 7.56
CA ILE A 78 2.00 -18.13 8.01
C ILE A 78 2.97 -17.41 8.96
N GLN A 79 3.58 -18.14 9.89
CA GLN A 79 4.56 -17.59 10.84
C GLN A 79 5.82 -17.12 10.12
N ALA A 80 6.37 -17.95 9.22
CA ALA A 80 7.53 -17.57 8.41
C ALA A 80 7.26 -16.32 7.55
N ALA A 81 6.05 -16.20 6.99
CA ALA A 81 5.64 -15.01 6.26
C ALA A 81 5.53 -13.78 7.19
N THR A 82 4.95 -13.92 8.38
CA THR A 82 4.85 -12.84 9.37
C THR A 82 6.22 -12.31 9.76
N ASP A 83 7.18 -13.19 10.05
CA ASP A 83 8.56 -12.82 10.37
C ASP A 83 9.28 -12.16 9.19
N ALA A 84 9.01 -12.61 7.96
CA ALA A 84 9.55 -12.00 6.75
C ALA A 84 9.01 -10.57 6.56
N ILE A 85 7.71 -10.37 6.73
CA ILE A 85 7.08 -9.04 6.58
C ILE A 85 7.60 -8.07 7.64
N GLY A 86 7.79 -8.50 8.88
CA GLY A 86 8.42 -7.67 9.92
C GLY A 86 9.79 -7.14 9.48
N ARG A 87 10.64 -8.00 8.90
CA ARG A 87 11.95 -7.59 8.36
C ARG A 87 11.82 -6.68 7.15
N TYR A 88 10.84 -6.90 6.28
CA TYR A 88 10.60 -6.06 5.10
C TYR A 88 10.08 -4.68 5.49
N ARG A 89 9.30 -4.57 6.57
CA ARG A 89 8.87 -3.28 7.12
C ARG A 89 10.04 -2.47 7.65
N GLU A 90 10.97 -3.08 8.37
CA GLU A 90 12.22 -2.39 8.75
C GLU A 90 13.05 -2.00 7.52
N GLY A 91 13.11 -2.88 6.51
CA GLY A 91 13.74 -2.57 5.22
C GLY A 91 13.10 -1.37 4.52
N ALA A 92 11.77 -1.26 4.54
CA ALA A 92 11.02 -0.14 3.99
C ALA A 92 11.32 1.16 4.73
N ARG A 93 11.42 1.13 6.07
CA ARG A 93 11.80 2.29 6.89
C ARG A 93 13.21 2.78 6.59
N ALA A 94 14.12 1.87 6.28
CA ALA A 94 15.49 2.18 5.91
C ALA A 94 15.66 2.65 4.45
N LEU A 95 14.57 2.77 3.67
CA LEU A 95 14.66 3.28 2.30
C LEU A 95 15.02 4.76 2.30
N ASP A 96 16.22 5.03 1.79
CA ASP A 96 16.66 6.37 1.43
C ASP A 96 16.13 6.76 0.07
N GLY A 97 15.76 8.03 -0.07
CA GLY A 97 15.26 8.56 -1.30
C GLY A 97 14.97 10.05 -1.25
N PRO A 98 14.70 10.64 -2.42
CA PRO A 98 14.36 12.05 -2.52
C PRO A 98 13.11 12.37 -1.69
N ALA A 99 12.96 13.60 -1.19
CA ALA A 99 11.78 14.03 -0.44
C ALA A 99 10.43 13.71 -1.13
N ALA A 100 10.39 13.76 -2.47
CA ALA A 100 9.21 13.39 -3.26
C ALA A 100 8.81 11.90 -3.15
N ALA A 101 9.70 11.05 -2.65
CA ALA A 101 9.49 9.62 -2.43
C ALA A 101 9.02 9.27 -1.00
N ALA A 102 9.00 10.25 -0.08
CA ALA A 102 8.63 10.00 1.31
C ALA A 102 7.21 9.42 1.44
N GLU A 103 6.25 9.98 0.73
CA GLU A 103 4.86 9.48 0.70
C GLU A 103 4.77 8.02 0.24
N ILE A 104 5.52 7.65 -0.81
CA ILE A 104 5.53 6.28 -1.33
C ILE A 104 6.13 5.31 -0.31
N ARG A 105 7.18 5.73 0.42
CA ARG A 105 7.76 4.92 1.49
C ARG A 105 6.77 4.72 2.63
N ASP A 106 6.09 5.78 3.05
CA ASP A 106 5.11 5.73 4.14
C ASP A 106 3.90 4.85 3.76
N ASP A 107 3.42 4.96 2.52
CA ASP A 107 2.39 4.09 1.95
C ASP A 107 2.83 2.60 1.98
N LEU A 108 4.06 2.29 1.55
CA LEU A 108 4.59 0.92 1.58
C LEU A 108 4.65 0.37 3.01
N ILE A 109 5.07 1.18 3.98
CA ILE A 109 5.10 0.80 5.40
C ILE A 109 3.68 0.50 5.89
N ALA A 110 2.72 1.37 5.57
CA ALA A 110 1.33 1.19 5.98
C ALA A 110 0.71 -0.10 5.42
N GLU A 111 1.00 -0.44 4.16
CA GLU A 111 0.54 -1.70 3.57
C GLU A 111 1.23 -2.93 4.17
N LEU A 112 2.52 -2.83 4.55
CA LEU A 112 3.20 -3.91 5.27
C LEU A 112 2.60 -4.15 6.66
N GLU A 113 2.26 -3.09 7.40
CA GLU A 113 1.54 -3.22 8.68
C GLU A 113 0.13 -3.80 8.50
N ARG A 114 -0.53 -3.47 7.38
CA ARG A 114 -1.82 -4.06 7.02
C ARG A 114 -1.68 -5.55 6.73
N ILE A 115 -0.60 -5.97 6.08
CA ILE A 115 -0.28 -7.39 5.83
C ILE A 115 -0.02 -8.12 7.15
N GLU A 116 0.78 -7.56 8.07
CA GLU A 116 1.02 -8.17 9.38
C GLU A 116 -0.30 -8.42 10.14
N ARG A 117 -1.19 -7.42 10.18
CA ARG A 117 -2.53 -7.56 10.79
C ARG A 117 -3.38 -8.61 10.06
N ALA A 118 -3.29 -8.70 8.74
CA ALA A 118 -4.01 -9.69 7.95
C ALA A 118 -3.53 -11.11 8.27
N LEU A 119 -2.22 -11.33 8.33
CA LEU A 119 -1.61 -12.62 8.70
C LEU A 119 -1.98 -13.02 10.14
N ALA A 120 -1.95 -12.08 11.08
CA ALA A 120 -2.37 -12.33 12.46
C ALA A 120 -3.85 -12.77 12.56
N MET A 121 -4.76 -12.18 11.78
CA MET A 121 -6.16 -12.64 11.71
C MET A 121 -6.27 -14.07 11.17
N VAL A 122 -5.46 -14.43 10.17
CA VAL A 122 -5.45 -15.79 9.61
C VAL A 122 -4.88 -16.79 10.62
N GLU A 123 -3.77 -16.46 11.28
CA GLU A 123 -3.16 -17.28 12.33
C GLU A 123 -4.15 -17.53 13.48
N HIS A 124 -4.89 -16.51 13.89
CA HIS A 124 -5.91 -16.65 14.92
C HIS A 124 -7.01 -17.62 14.51
N GLY A 125 -7.58 -17.46 13.30
CA GLY A 125 -8.61 -18.38 12.79
C GLY A 125 -8.08 -19.80 12.60
N ALA A 126 -6.85 -19.96 12.11
CA ALA A 126 -6.21 -21.26 11.95
C ALA A 126 -5.97 -21.96 13.30
N THR A 127 -5.64 -21.19 14.34
CA THR A 127 -5.49 -21.69 15.71
C THR A 127 -6.81 -22.22 16.26
N ILE A 128 -7.93 -21.50 16.07
CA ILE A 128 -9.27 -21.97 16.46
C ILE A 128 -9.61 -23.28 15.75
N LEU A 129 -9.43 -23.35 14.42
CA LEU A 129 -9.69 -24.57 13.64
C LEU A 129 -8.81 -25.76 14.06
N ALA A 130 -7.58 -25.51 14.52
CA ALA A 130 -6.66 -26.57 14.94
C ALA A 130 -6.98 -27.13 16.34
N GLN A 131 -7.58 -26.31 17.21
CA GLN A 131 -7.91 -26.70 18.58
C GLN A 131 -9.24 -27.47 18.68
N GLU A 132 -10.14 -27.33 17.70
CA GLU A 132 -11.46 -27.92 17.78
C GLU A 132 -11.53 -29.37 17.28
N ARG A 133 -11.79 -30.29 18.22
CA ARG A 133 -12.43 -31.59 17.97
C ARG A 133 -13.93 -31.60 18.33
N GLY A 134 -14.54 -30.45 18.60
CA GLY A 134 -15.97 -30.36 18.90
C GLY A 134 -16.53 -28.93 18.98
N ARG A 135 -17.58 -28.66 18.19
CA ARG A 135 -18.58 -27.55 18.26
C ARG A 135 -18.14 -26.20 18.88
N GLY A 136 -16.96 -25.67 18.57
CA GLY A 136 -16.64 -24.28 18.90
C GLY A 136 -16.95 -23.34 17.71
N PRO A 137 -16.46 -22.08 17.73
CA PRO A 137 -16.83 -21.05 16.76
C PRO A 137 -16.14 -21.22 15.39
N GLU A 138 -16.35 -22.37 14.73
CA GLU A 138 -15.86 -22.66 13.37
C GLU A 138 -16.18 -21.52 12.37
N VAL A 139 -17.39 -20.94 12.47
CA VAL A 139 -17.83 -19.82 11.62
C VAL A 139 -16.99 -18.56 11.83
N GLU A 140 -16.60 -18.27 13.08
CA GLU A 140 -15.73 -17.15 13.42
C GLU A 140 -14.35 -17.36 12.83
N ALA A 141 -13.80 -18.56 13.01
CA ALA A 141 -12.49 -18.95 12.50
C ALA A 141 -12.41 -18.84 10.97
N GLN A 142 -13.41 -19.37 10.27
CA GLN A 142 -13.52 -19.26 8.81
C GLN A 142 -13.68 -17.80 8.36
N THR A 143 -14.44 -16.99 9.11
CA THR A 143 -14.60 -15.56 8.82
C THR A 143 -13.29 -14.80 8.99
N ALA A 144 -12.54 -15.06 10.05
CA ALA A 144 -11.22 -14.48 10.29
C ALA A 144 -10.25 -14.82 9.17
N ILE A 145 -10.16 -16.10 8.78
CA ILE A 145 -9.31 -16.56 7.67
C ILE A 145 -9.71 -15.89 6.36
N LYS A 146 -11.01 -15.84 6.04
CA LYS A 146 -11.50 -15.22 4.80
C LYS A 146 -11.17 -13.73 4.74
N ARG A 147 -11.39 -12.98 5.83
CA ARG A 147 -11.09 -11.54 5.91
C ARG A 147 -9.60 -11.27 5.84
N GLY A 148 -8.80 -12.04 6.58
CA GLY A 148 -7.35 -11.97 6.53
C GLY A 148 -6.81 -12.22 5.13
N TYR A 149 -7.28 -13.28 4.46
CA TYR A 149 -6.91 -13.59 3.07
C TYR A 149 -7.24 -12.44 2.09
N LEU A 150 -8.46 -11.89 2.13
CA LEU A 150 -8.83 -10.79 1.24
C LEU A 150 -8.02 -9.53 1.50
N ASN A 151 -7.76 -9.20 2.76
CA ASN A 151 -6.92 -8.06 3.12
C ASN A 151 -5.47 -8.24 2.65
N LEU A 152 -4.94 -9.46 2.74
CA LEU A 152 -3.61 -9.79 2.27
C LEU A 152 -3.49 -9.58 0.75
N VAL A 153 -4.44 -10.09 -0.02
CA VAL A 153 -4.48 -9.92 -1.48
C VAL A 153 -4.56 -8.45 -1.87
N HIS A 154 -5.42 -7.67 -1.21
CA HIS A 154 -5.56 -6.24 -1.51
C HIS A 154 -4.32 -5.42 -1.14
N ALA A 155 -3.70 -5.71 0.01
CA ALA A 155 -2.49 -5.00 0.42
C ALA A 155 -1.32 -5.31 -0.53
N ARG A 156 -1.22 -6.56 -1.01
CA ARG A 156 -0.23 -6.94 -2.03
C ARG A 156 -0.42 -6.19 -3.34
N GLU A 157 -1.66 -6.08 -3.82
CA GLU A 157 -1.98 -5.28 -5.02
C GLU A 157 -1.62 -3.80 -4.82
N ALA A 158 -1.92 -3.24 -3.64
CA ALA A 158 -1.55 -1.87 -3.29
C ALA A 158 -0.02 -1.65 -3.34
N ILE A 159 0.76 -2.58 -2.78
CA ILE A 159 2.23 -2.53 -2.84
C ILE A 159 2.73 -2.49 -4.28
N HIS A 160 2.16 -3.29 -5.19
CA HIS A 160 2.50 -3.22 -6.62
C HIS A 160 2.17 -1.84 -7.22
N GLY A 161 1.03 -1.25 -6.84
CA GLY A 161 0.65 0.10 -7.20
C GLY A 161 1.66 1.16 -6.73
N HIS A 162 2.10 1.09 -5.47
CA HIS A 162 3.12 1.99 -4.92
C HIS A 162 4.49 1.79 -5.60
N ALA A 163 4.86 0.55 -5.90
CA ALA A 163 6.08 0.25 -6.64
C ALA A 163 6.05 0.83 -8.06
N ALA A 164 4.91 0.73 -8.75
CA ALA A 164 4.72 1.36 -10.06
C ALA A 164 4.79 2.90 -9.98
N ARG A 165 4.13 3.50 -8.98
CA ARG A 165 4.24 4.95 -8.70
C ARG A 165 5.69 5.38 -8.47
N ALA A 166 6.49 4.58 -7.76
CA ALA A 166 7.91 4.88 -7.53
C ALA A 166 8.71 4.96 -8.84
N GLN A 167 8.42 4.10 -9.81
CA GLN A 167 9.09 4.14 -11.12
C GLN A 167 8.72 5.40 -11.91
N LEU A 168 7.51 5.92 -11.73
CA LEU A 168 6.99 7.11 -12.41
C LEU A 168 7.41 8.43 -11.76
N LEU A 169 8.08 8.40 -10.59
CA LEU A 169 8.55 9.63 -9.95
C LEU A 169 9.39 10.46 -10.93
N PRO A 170 9.06 11.73 -11.18
CA PRO A 170 9.84 12.53 -12.10
C PRO A 170 11.24 12.76 -11.54
N ALA A 171 12.25 12.65 -12.41
CA ALA A 171 13.53 13.28 -12.16
C ALA A 171 13.34 14.80 -12.31
N LEU A 172 12.66 15.44 -11.35
CA LEU A 172 12.36 16.87 -11.38
C LEU A 172 13.65 17.64 -11.71
N PRO A 173 13.67 18.51 -12.75
CA PRO A 173 14.70 19.53 -12.80
C PRO A 173 14.51 20.40 -11.56
N ALA A 174 15.62 20.79 -10.93
CA ALA A 174 15.59 21.76 -9.84
C ALA A 174 14.69 22.93 -10.26
N VAL A 175 13.60 23.15 -9.51
CA VAL A 175 12.86 24.41 -9.60
C VAL A 175 13.93 25.49 -9.44
N PRO A 176 14.18 26.36 -10.44
CA PRO A 176 15.10 27.46 -10.23
C PRO A 176 14.61 28.17 -8.99
N ALA A 177 15.50 28.31 -7.99
CA ALA A 177 15.18 29.06 -6.78
C ALA A 177 14.50 30.35 -7.23
N VAL A 178 13.18 30.42 -7.00
CA VAL A 178 12.44 31.65 -7.24
C VAL A 178 13.19 32.67 -6.38
N PRO A 179 13.81 33.71 -6.98
CA PRO A 179 14.49 34.72 -6.18
C PRO A 179 13.47 35.17 -5.16
N ALA A 180 13.84 35.11 -3.87
CA ALA A 180 12.97 35.42 -2.76
C ALA A 180 12.18 36.68 -3.13
N VAL A 181 10.91 36.51 -3.46
CA VAL A 181 10.00 37.63 -3.65
C VAL A 181 10.00 38.27 -2.28
N ALA A 182 10.58 39.48 -2.20
CA ALA A 182 10.63 40.26 -0.98
C ALA A 182 9.23 40.22 -0.35
N PRO A 183 9.13 40.03 0.98
CA PRO A 183 7.83 39.99 1.63
C PRO A 183 7.06 41.23 1.19
N VAL A 184 5.95 40.99 0.49
CA VAL A 184 4.96 42.04 0.21
C VAL A 184 4.60 42.58 1.58
N ARG A 185 5.10 43.77 1.89
CA ARG A 185 4.70 44.51 3.09
C ARG A 185 3.19 44.52 3.06
N SER A 186 2.62 43.98 4.13
CA SER A 186 1.19 43.92 4.42
C SER A 186 0.52 45.22 4.01
N ALA A 187 -0.06 45.25 2.81
CA ALA A 187 -1.12 46.18 2.50
C ALA A 187 -2.32 45.78 3.36
N ASP A 188 -3.06 46.78 3.80
CA ASP A 188 -4.13 46.74 4.77
C ASP A 188 -4.99 45.46 4.75
N PRO A 189 -5.50 45.01 5.92
CA PRO A 189 -6.46 43.93 5.96
C PRO A 189 -7.63 44.27 5.03
N PRO A 190 -8.05 43.34 4.14
CA PRO A 190 -9.20 43.58 3.29
C PRO A 190 -10.43 43.86 4.16
N PRO A 191 -11.36 44.71 3.70
CA PRO A 191 -12.58 45.00 4.44
C PRO A 191 -13.30 43.68 4.76
N VAL A 192 -13.65 43.52 6.04
CA VAL A 192 -14.44 42.39 6.53
C VAL A 192 -15.77 42.41 5.79
N LEU A 193 -15.93 41.50 4.83
CA LEU A 193 -17.22 41.28 4.19
C LEU A 193 -18.18 40.72 5.24
N PRO A 194 -19.44 41.17 5.28
CA PRO A 194 -20.44 40.61 6.18
C PRO A 194 -20.62 39.12 5.89
N PRO A 195 -21.01 38.32 6.90
CA PRO A 195 -21.20 36.88 6.73
C PRO A 195 -22.25 36.62 5.64
N VAL A 196 -21.82 35.97 4.56
CA VAL A 196 -22.72 35.40 3.57
C VAL A 196 -23.52 34.31 4.27
N ALA A 197 -24.83 34.52 4.39
CA ALA A 197 -25.76 33.50 4.84
C ALA A 197 -25.71 32.32 3.84
N LEU A 198 -24.97 31.27 4.20
CA LEU A 198 -25.04 29.98 3.54
C LEU A 198 -26.47 29.48 3.72
N SER A 199 -27.29 29.64 2.68
CA SER A 199 -28.55 28.94 2.56
C SER A 199 -28.22 27.45 2.62
N GLY A 200 -28.74 26.77 3.66
CA GLY A 200 -28.49 25.37 3.90
C GLY A 200 -28.86 24.52 2.67
N PRO A 201 -28.20 23.37 2.48
CA PRO A 201 -28.55 22.46 1.39
C PRO A 201 -30.03 22.06 1.51
N PRO A 202 -30.76 21.94 0.39
CA PRO A 202 -32.14 21.46 0.42
C PRO A 202 -32.17 20.09 1.10
N SER A 203 -33.05 19.93 2.07
CA SER A 203 -33.26 18.67 2.78
C SER A 203 -33.71 17.61 1.78
N VAL A 204 -32.79 16.74 1.37
CA VAL A 204 -33.13 15.55 0.58
C VAL A 204 -33.84 14.58 1.53
N PRO A 205 -35.11 14.21 1.27
CA PRO A 205 -35.80 13.23 2.09
C PRO A 205 -35.04 11.90 2.02
N LEU A 206 -34.73 11.34 3.19
CA LEU A 206 -34.09 10.04 3.31
C LEU A 206 -34.95 8.98 2.59
N PRO A 207 -34.36 8.10 1.78
CA PRO A 207 -35.08 6.97 1.20
C PRO A 207 -35.64 6.11 2.34
N GLY A 208 -36.94 5.80 2.23
CA GLY A 208 -37.62 4.93 3.18
C GLY A 208 -36.95 3.57 3.31
N PRO A 209 -37.14 2.87 4.44
CA PRO A 209 -36.54 1.56 4.66
C PRO A 209 -36.95 0.60 3.55
N PRO A 210 -36.02 -0.24 3.05
CA PRO A 210 -36.34 -1.23 2.03
C PRO A 210 -37.45 -2.15 2.54
N ALA A 211 -38.42 -2.43 1.67
CA ALA A 211 -39.49 -3.39 1.95
C ALA A 211 -38.87 -4.71 2.42
N GLN A 212 -39.26 -5.14 3.62
CA GLN A 212 -38.79 -6.41 4.19
C GLN A 212 -39.20 -7.53 3.25
N SER A 213 -38.21 -8.13 2.59
CA SER A 213 -38.43 -9.31 1.77
C SER A 213 -38.96 -10.43 2.68
N PRO A 214 -40.09 -11.08 2.36
CA PRO A 214 -40.66 -12.11 3.20
C PRO A 214 -39.64 -13.24 3.38
N TYR A 215 -39.29 -13.49 4.64
CA TYR A 215 -38.40 -14.56 5.06
C TYR A 215 -38.89 -15.90 4.48
N ARG A 216 -38.09 -16.51 3.60
CA ARG A 216 -38.31 -17.86 3.08
C ARG A 216 -37.47 -18.83 3.93
N PRO A 217 -38.08 -19.68 4.78
CA PRO A 217 -37.32 -20.61 5.59
C PRO A 217 -36.57 -21.62 4.70
N PRO A 218 -35.30 -21.95 5.02
CA PRO A 218 -34.58 -23.02 4.37
C PRO A 218 -35.11 -24.35 4.91
N ASN A 219 -35.34 -25.31 4.00
CA ASN A 219 -35.85 -26.67 4.24
C ASN A 219 -37.37 -26.84 4.27
N GLN A 220 -37.99 -26.76 3.09
CA GLN A 220 -39.01 -27.77 2.77
C GLN A 220 -38.29 -28.93 2.10
N ALA A 221 -38.13 -30.03 2.84
CA ALA A 221 -37.63 -31.29 2.33
C ALA A 221 -38.48 -31.70 1.12
N VAL A 222 -37.84 -31.82 -0.05
CA VAL A 222 -38.43 -32.50 -1.19
C VAL A 222 -38.55 -33.96 -0.81
N THR A 223 -39.76 -34.39 -0.47
CA THR A 223 -40.09 -35.80 -0.28
C THR A 223 -39.83 -36.50 -1.60
N MET A 224 -38.76 -37.32 -1.65
CA MET A 224 -38.52 -38.22 -2.77
C MET A 224 -39.67 -39.24 -2.84
N PRO A 225 -40.27 -39.47 -4.02
CA PRO A 225 -41.25 -40.54 -4.18
C PRO A 225 -40.58 -41.91 -4.00
N ASP A 226 -41.30 -42.82 -3.35
CA ASP A 226 -40.85 -44.20 -3.10
C ASP A 226 -40.49 -44.93 -4.41
N PRO A 227 -39.44 -45.77 -4.40
CA PRO A 227 -39.09 -46.58 -5.55
C PRO A 227 -40.18 -47.63 -5.84
N PRO A 228 -40.45 -47.94 -7.12
CA PRO A 228 -41.44 -48.96 -7.47
C PRO A 228 -40.98 -50.34 -7.01
N ALA A 229 -41.92 -51.09 -6.42
CA ALA A 229 -41.73 -52.45 -5.98
C ALA A 229 -41.31 -53.35 -7.16
N THR A 230 -40.12 -53.94 -7.07
CA THR A 230 -39.70 -55.04 -7.94
C THR A 230 -40.49 -56.29 -7.60
N ASP A 231 -41.37 -56.67 -8.51
CA ASP A 231 -42.12 -57.92 -8.48
C ASP A 231 -41.18 -59.08 -8.82
N HIS A 232 -40.92 -59.95 -7.86
CA HIS A 232 -40.20 -61.20 -8.07
C HIS A 232 -41.19 -62.28 -8.49
N THR A 233 -41.25 -62.55 -9.80
CA THR A 233 -41.85 -63.77 -10.32
C THR A 233 -40.77 -64.71 -10.84
N MET A 234 -40.96 -65.99 -10.50
CA MET A 234 -40.14 -67.20 -10.66
C MET A 234 -39.20 -67.30 -11.86
#